data_AF-A0A166GSB2-F1
#
_entry.id   AF-A0A166GSB2-F1
#
_cell.length_a   1.000
_cell.length_b   1.000
_cell.length_c   1.000
_cell.angle_alpha   90.00
_cell.angle_beta   90.00
_cell.angle_gamma   90.00
#
_symmetry.space_group_name_H-M   'P 1'
#
loop_
_entity.id
_entity.type
_entity.pdbx_description
1 polymer ?
#
loop_
_entity_poly.entity_id
_entity_poly.type
_entity_poly.pdbx_seq_one_letter_code
_entity_poly.pdbx_strand_id
1 'polypeptide(L)'
;VPAWDGNHDSLTRWMDRINSLAKLSPEVRQELGGIVPRRFTGDAEIWYWSIDEDTRELYENSWDTLKAAIRGYFMNDQWLEKQRIRATSARFRDSSAPRELPTQYVLRKLNLINMVYNYTQKEQIRIIMQEAPTAWTPIVQPQFCKTMVELQNAIAYHEENLVD
;
A
#
# COMPACT_ATOMS: atom_id res chain seq x y z
N VAL A 1 -17.92 2.14 0.14
CA VAL A 1 -16.84 1.28 -0.44
C VAL A 1 -16.01 2.10 -1.44
N PRO A 2 -14.69 2.25 -1.25
CA PRO A 2 -13.82 3.03 -2.15
C PRO A 2 -13.72 2.38 -3.54
N ALA A 3 -13.62 3.22 -4.58
CA ALA A 3 -13.38 2.75 -5.95
C ALA A 3 -11.91 2.41 -6.19
N TRP A 4 -11.65 1.59 -7.22
CA TRP A 4 -10.31 1.24 -7.68
C TRP A 4 -10.28 1.11 -9.20
N ASP A 5 -9.20 1.57 -9.80
CA ASP A 5 -9.01 1.73 -11.25
C ASP A 5 -8.17 0.62 -11.89
N GLY A 6 -7.68 -0.34 -11.11
CA GLY A 6 -6.72 -1.35 -11.55
C GLY A 6 -5.26 -0.94 -11.33
N ASN A 7 -5.00 0.26 -10.79
CA ASN A 7 -3.64 0.72 -10.55
C ASN A 7 -2.98 -0.08 -9.41
N HIS A 8 -1.95 -0.83 -9.79
CA HIS A 8 -1.09 -1.65 -8.95
C HIS A 8 -0.47 -0.87 -7.76
N ASP A 9 -0.19 0.42 -7.92
CA ASP A 9 0.44 1.25 -6.89
C ASP A 9 -0.53 1.62 -5.77
N SER A 10 -1.84 1.61 -6.08
CA SER A 10 -2.90 1.90 -5.12
C SER A 10 -3.54 0.63 -4.54
N LEU A 11 -3.30 -0.53 -5.15
CA LEU A 11 -3.97 -1.80 -4.87
C LEU A 11 -3.92 -2.20 -3.39
N THR A 12 -2.75 -2.19 -2.74
CA THR A 12 -2.64 -2.61 -1.33
C THR A 12 -3.37 -1.67 -0.38
N ARG A 13 -3.18 -0.36 -0.55
CA ARG A 13 -3.89 0.65 0.25
C ARG A 13 -5.40 0.55 0.07
N TRP A 14 -5.85 0.33 -1.16
CA TRP A 14 -7.26 0.13 -1.45
C TRP A 14 -7.78 -1.16 -0.79
N MET A 15 -7.08 -2.29 -0.94
CA MET A 15 -7.44 -3.56 -0.29
C MET A 15 -7.50 -3.44 1.23
N ASP A 16 -6.59 -2.70 1.87
CA ASP A 16 -6.61 -2.49 3.33
C ASP A 16 -7.86 -1.74 3.79
N ARG A 17 -8.33 -0.77 3.00
CA ARG A 17 -9.60 -0.10 3.27
C ARG A 17 -10.77 -1.08 3.16
N ILE A 18 -10.81 -1.94 2.13
CA ILE A 18 -11.85 -2.98 2.03
C ILE A 18 -11.74 -3.99 3.20
N ASN A 19 -10.53 -4.43 3.55
CA ASN A 19 -10.29 -5.32 4.69
C ASN A 19 -10.80 -4.73 6.00
N SER A 20 -10.67 -3.42 6.22
CA SER A 20 -11.22 -2.75 7.41
C SER A 20 -12.76 -2.80 7.45
N LEU A 21 -13.43 -2.66 6.30
CA LEU A 21 -14.88 -2.81 6.20
C LEU A 21 -15.31 -4.26 6.45
N ALA A 22 -14.61 -5.23 5.85
CA ALA A 22 -14.86 -6.66 6.02
C ALA A 22 -14.69 -7.19 7.46
N LYS A 23 -14.01 -6.43 8.33
CA LYS A 23 -13.85 -6.74 9.75
C LYS A 23 -15.04 -6.29 10.61
N LEU A 24 -15.94 -5.45 10.08
CA LEU A 24 -17.09 -4.93 10.83
C LEU A 24 -18.05 -6.04 11.23
N SER A 25 -18.41 -6.92 10.30
CA SER A 25 -19.20 -8.13 10.59
C SER A 25 -19.04 -9.19 9.49
N PRO A 26 -19.40 -10.46 9.76
CA PRO A 26 -19.47 -11.51 8.73
C PRO A 26 -20.40 -11.15 7.57
N GLU A 27 -21.53 -10.51 7.85
CA GLU A 27 -22.52 -10.11 6.84
C GLU A 27 -21.95 -9.04 5.91
N VAL A 28 -21.29 -8.01 6.48
CA VAL A 28 -20.61 -6.98 5.68
C VAL A 28 -19.55 -7.62 4.79
N ARG A 29 -18.80 -8.60 5.29
CA ARG A 29 -17.80 -9.32 4.49
C ARG A 29 -18.42 -10.07 3.32
N GLN A 30 -19.59 -10.68 3.52
CA GLN A 30 -20.32 -11.37 2.46
C GLN A 30 -20.81 -10.36 1.41
N GLU A 31 -21.50 -9.30 1.83
CA GLU A 31 -22.04 -8.27 0.95
C GLU A 31 -20.98 -7.55 0.12
N LEU A 32 -19.77 -7.36 0.68
CA LEU A 32 -18.65 -6.75 -0.03
C LEU A 32 -18.27 -7.52 -1.30
N GLY A 33 -18.54 -8.82 -1.38
CA GLY A 33 -18.32 -9.62 -2.60
C GLY A 33 -19.08 -9.06 -3.80
N GLY A 34 -20.37 -8.74 -3.65
CA GLY A 34 -21.18 -8.15 -4.71
C GLY A 34 -21.10 -6.61 -4.82
N ILE A 35 -20.69 -5.92 -3.75
CA ILE A 35 -20.60 -4.43 -3.77
C ILE A 35 -19.30 -3.95 -4.43
N VAL A 36 -18.17 -4.58 -4.13
CA VAL A 36 -16.85 -4.12 -4.59
C VAL A 36 -16.74 -4.06 -6.12
N PRO A 37 -17.19 -5.05 -6.90
CA PRO A 37 -17.06 -5.01 -8.36
C PRO A 37 -17.76 -3.80 -8.99
N ARG A 38 -18.88 -3.35 -8.40
CA ARG A 38 -19.63 -2.15 -8.83
C ARG A 38 -18.89 -0.84 -8.57
N ARG A 39 -17.74 -0.90 -7.90
CA ARG A 39 -16.85 0.22 -7.61
C ARG A 39 -15.54 0.12 -8.37
N PHE A 40 -15.36 -0.89 -9.22
CA PHE A 40 -14.27 -0.89 -10.17
C PHE A 40 -14.48 0.17 -11.25
N THR A 41 -13.36 0.67 -11.75
CA THR A 41 -13.25 1.61 -12.85
C THR A 41 -12.01 1.23 -13.66
N GLY A 42 -11.83 1.80 -14.85
CA GLY A 42 -10.60 1.61 -15.63
C GLY A 42 -10.26 0.14 -15.89
N ASP A 43 -9.00 -0.22 -15.72
CA ASP A 43 -8.51 -1.59 -16.00
C ASP A 43 -9.13 -2.64 -15.07
N ALA A 44 -9.47 -2.28 -13.83
CA ALA A 44 -10.14 -3.20 -12.91
C ALA A 44 -11.55 -3.55 -13.39
N GLU A 45 -12.28 -2.58 -13.96
CA GLU A 45 -13.62 -2.81 -14.50
C GLU A 45 -13.54 -3.67 -15.77
N ILE A 46 -12.62 -3.35 -16.68
CA ILE A 46 -12.39 -4.12 -17.90
C ILE A 46 -12.04 -5.57 -17.58
N TRP A 47 -11.11 -5.78 -16.64
CA TRP A 47 -10.77 -7.12 -16.16
C TRP A 47 -11.99 -7.85 -15.61
N TYR A 48 -12.74 -7.21 -14.71
CA TYR A 48 -13.88 -7.85 -14.06
C TYR A 48 -14.93 -8.30 -15.08
N TRP A 49 -15.29 -7.45 -16.04
CA TRP A 49 -16.28 -7.80 -17.07
C TRP A 49 -15.77 -8.73 -18.17
N SER A 50 -14.46 -9.00 -18.22
CA SER A 50 -13.90 -10.02 -19.11
C SER A 50 -14.10 -11.45 -18.59
N ILE A 51 -14.50 -11.61 -17.33
CA ILE A 51 -14.74 -12.90 -16.67
C ILE A 51 -16.18 -13.35 -16.95
N ASP A 52 -16.37 -14.64 -17.21
CA ASP A 52 -17.70 -15.24 -17.41
C ASP A 52 -18.58 -15.09 -16.17
N GLU A 53 -19.91 -15.13 -16.39
CA GLU A 53 -20.90 -14.87 -15.34
C GLU A 53 -20.79 -15.87 -14.18
N ASP A 54 -20.70 -17.17 -14.46
CA ASP A 54 -20.59 -18.22 -13.44
C ASP A 54 -19.36 -17.98 -12.54
N THR A 55 -18.22 -17.64 -13.12
CA THR A 55 -17.01 -17.33 -12.36
C THR A 55 -17.14 -16.04 -11.55
N ARG A 56 -17.83 -15.01 -12.08
CA ARG A 56 -18.10 -13.79 -11.33
C ARG A 56 -19.01 -14.04 -10.14
N GLU A 57 -20.06 -14.86 -10.28
CA GLU A 57 -20.91 -15.26 -9.14
C GLU A 57 -20.09 -15.94 -8.04
N LEU A 58 -19.13 -16.80 -8.39
CA LEU A 58 -18.23 -17.42 -7.43
C LEU A 58 -17.36 -16.39 -6.69
N TYR A 59 -16.87 -15.37 -7.39
CA TYR A 59 -16.09 -14.29 -6.78
C TYR A 59 -16.95 -13.43 -5.86
N GLU A 60 -18.19 -13.15 -6.23
CA GLU A 60 -19.13 -12.29 -5.48
C GLU A 60 -19.67 -12.91 -4.19
N ASN A 61 -19.41 -14.20 -3.93
CA ASN A 61 -19.81 -14.88 -2.69
C ASN A 61 -19.37 -14.17 -1.41
N SER A 62 -18.19 -13.54 -1.41
CA SER A 62 -17.65 -12.82 -0.26
C SER A 62 -16.47 -11.93 -0.67
N TRP A 63 -16.06 -11.05 0.23
CA TRP A 63 -14.79 -10.35 0.07
C TRP A 63 -13.59 -11.31 -0.01
N ASP A 64 -13.61 -12.44 0.70
CA ASP A 64 -12.47 -13.37 0.72
C ASP A 64 -12.25 -14.03 -0.64
N THR A 65 -13.34 -14.46 -1.30
CA THR A 65 -13.31 -15.04 -2.66
C THR A 65 -12.89 -14.01 -3.70
N LEU A 66 -13.48 -12.81 -3.68
CA LEU A 66 -13.13 -11.74 -4.61
C LEU A 66 -11.67 -11.28 -4.41
N LYS A 67 -11.22 -11.15 -3.16
CA LYS A 67 -9.84 -10.79 -2.84
C LYS A 67 -8.86 -11.83 -3.36
N ALA A 68 -9.18 -13.12 -3.28
CA ALA A 68 -8.34 -14.17 -3.85
C ALA A 68 -8.21 -14.03 -5.38
N ALA A 69 -9.31 -13.74 -6.08
CA ALA A 69 -9.31 -13.50 -7.52
C ALA A 69 -8.46 -12.28 -7.91
N ILE A 70 -8.64 -11.15 -7.22
CA ILE A 70 -7.84 -9.93 -7.43
C ILE A 70 -6.35 -10.20 -7.22
N ARG A 71 -5.99 -10.93 -6.15
CA ARG A 71 -4.59 -11.30 -5.89
C ARG A 71 -4.03 -12.19 -6.99
N GLY A 72 -4.81 -13.16 -7.47
CA GLY A 72 -4.39 -14.07 -8.53
C GLY A 72 -4.08 -13.34 -9.85
N TYR A 73 -4.88 -12.34 -10.20
CA TYR A 73 -4.68 -11.59 -11.44
C TYR A 73 -3.64 -10.46 -11.32
N PHE A 74 -3.78 -9.59 -10.31
CA PHE A 74 -2.99 -8.35 -10.20
C PHE A 74 -1.71 -8.48 -9.37
N MET A 75 -1.55 -9.57 -8.60
CA MET A 75 -0.38 -9.76 -7.71
C MET A 75 0.38 -11.05 -8.06
N ASN A 76 0.66 -11.27 -9.35
CA ASN A 76 1.47 -12.37 -9.81
C ASN A 76 2.97 -12.21 -9.43
N ASP A 77 3.78 -13.26 -9.65
CA ASP A 77 5.20 -13.27 -9.26
C ASP A 77 6.01 -12.14 -9.90
N GLN A 78 5.71 -11.79 -11.16
CA GLN A 78 6.38 -10.69 -11.84
C GLN A 78 6.06 -9.34 -11.18
N TRP A 79 4.80 -9.15 -10.77
CA TRP A 79 4.41 -7.97 -10.01
C TRP A 79 5.14 -7.92 -8.67
N LEU A 80 5.19 -9.04 -7.94
CA LEU A 80 5.83 -9.11 -6.63
C LEU A 80 7.30 -8.73 -6.71
N GLU A 81 8.01 -9.21 -7.73
CA GLU A 81 9.42 -8.89 -7.94
C GLU A 81 9.65 -7.40 -8.24
N LYS A 82 8.81 -6.81 -9.11
CA LYS A 82 8.86 -5.35 -9.37
C LYS A 82 8.63 -4.53 -8.11
N GLN A 83 7.67 -4.92 -7.27
CA GLN A 83 7.39 -4.20 -6.04
C GLN A 83 8.52 -4.35 -5.01
N ARG A 84 9.21 -5.51 -4.94
CA ARG A 84 10.40 -5.68 -4.09
C ARG A 84 11.54 -4.75 -4.51
N ILE A 85 11.79 -4.65 -5.82
CA ILE A 85 12.80 -3.74 -6.35
C ILE A 85 12.45 -2.29 -6.00
N ARG A 86 11.20 -1.87 -6.19
CA ARG A 86 10.75 -0.52 -5.82
C ARG A 86 10.86 -0.26 -4.33
N ALA A 87 10.42 -1.20 -3.50
CA ALA A 87 10.46 -1.08 -2.04
C ALA A 87 11.89 -0.94 -1.53
N THR A 88 12.86 -1.67 -2.09
CA THR A 88 14.27 -1.59 -1.67
C THR A 88 14.97 -0.35 -2.22
N SER A 89 14.76 -0.01 -3.50
CA SER A 89 15.48 1.08 -4.18
C SER A 89 14.90 2.49 -4.01
N ALA A 90 13.66 2.64 -3.51
CA ALA A 90 13.04 3.96 -3.35
C ALA A 90 13.83 4.87 -2.39
N ARG A 91 14.24 6.04 -2.87
CA ARG A 91 15.03 7.05 -2.13
C ARG A 91 14.28 8.37 -2.06
N PHE A 92 14.63 9.20 -1.08
CA PHE A 92 14.10 10.55 -1.01
C PHE A 92 14.42 11.31 -2.30
N ARG A 93 13.39 11.86 -2.93
CA ARG A 93 13.47 12.61 -4.20
C ARG A 93 14.13 11.83 -5.33
N ASP A 94 13.81 10.53 -5.44
CA ASP A 94 14.20 9.72 -6.58
C ASP A 94 13.46 10.11 -7.88
N SER A 95 13.82 9.46 -8.99
CA SER A 95 13.22 9.72 -10.31
C SER A 95 11.70 9.57 -10.37
N SER A 96 11.09 8.79 -9.48
CA SER A 96 9.64 8.60 -9.41
C SER A 96 8.92 9.67 -8.60
N ALA A 97 9.66 10.42 -7.76
CA ALA A 97 9.10 11.40 -6.84
C ALA A 97 10.03 12.60 -6.60
N PRO A 98 10.48 13.32 -7.65
CA PRO A 98 11.61 14.26 -7.58
C PRO A 98 11.37 15.49 -6.68
N ARG A 99 10.11 15.79 -6.36
CA ARG A 99 9.71 16.95 -5.54
C ARG A 99 9.04 16.55 -4.24
N GLU A 100 9.16 15.28 -3.84
CA GLU A 100 8.51 14.83 -2.62
C GLU A 100 9.08 15.54 -1.38
N LEU A 101 8.19 15.75 -0.40
CA LEU A 101 8.53 16.21 0.93
C LEU A 101 8.95 15.04 1.82
N PRO A 102 9.71 15.29 2.90
CA PRO A 102 10.12 14.26 3.86
C PRO A 102 8.97 13.36 4.34
N THR A 103 7.83 13.95 4.70
CA THR A 103 6.64 13.17 5.12
C THR A 103 6.12 12.29 3.98
N GLN A 104 6.08 12.82 2.77
CA GLN A 104 5.60 12.10 1.59
C GLN A 104 6.50 10.90 1.27
N TYR A 105 7.82 11.07 1.39
CA TYR A 105 8.77 9.98 1.24
C TYR A 105 8.54 8.86 2.25
N VAL A 106 8.41 9.18 3.54
CA VAL A 106 8.17 8.20 4.59
C VAL A 106 6.88 7.42 4.32
N LEU A 107 5.79 8.12 3.95
CA LEU A 107 4.52 7.49 3.61
C LEU A 107 4.61 6.59 2.37
N ARG A 108 5.32 7.04 1.32
CA ARG A 108 5.54 6.28 0.08
C ARG A 108 6.36 5.02 0.35
N LYS A 109 7.51 5.17 1.03
CA LYS A 109 8.42 4.06 1.36
C LYS A 109 7.75 3.04 2.28
N LEU A 110 7.01 3.49 3.30
CA LEU A 110 6.24 2.61 4.18
C LEU A 110 5.19 1.80 3.40
N ASN A 111 4.48 2.44 2.47
CA ASN A 111 3.48 1.76 1.64
C ASN A 111 4.11 0.67 0.76
N LEU A 112 5.24 0.97 0.11
CA LEU A 112 5.98 0.00 -0.69
C LEU A 112 6.49 -1.18 0.17
N ILE A 113 7.00 -0.92 1.37
CA ILE A 113 7.47 -1.99 2.27
C ILE A 113 6.32 -2.90 2.70
N ASN A 114 5.20 -2.33 3.16
CA ASN A 114 4.03 -3.09 3.62
C ASN A 114 3.39 -3.92 2.51
N MET A 115 3.61 -3.54 1.25
CA MET A 115 3.10 -4.24 0.08
C MET A 115 3.80 -5.59 -0.15
N VAL A 116 5.07 -5.72 0.25
CA VAL A 116 5.91 -6.89 -0.07
C VAL A 116 6.52 -7.60 1.14
N TYR A 117 6.62 -6.95 2.29
CA TYR A 117 7.30 -7.48 3.48
C TYR A 117 6.43 -7.39 4.74
N ASN A 118 6.55 -8.39 5.60
CA ASN A 118 5.93 -8.40 6.93
C ASN A 118 6.97 -8.04 8.01
N TYR A 119 7.54 -6.84 7.89
CA TYR A 119 8.54 -6.33 8.84
C TYR A 119 7.90 -5.79 10.11
N THR A 120 8.62 -5.91 11.22
CA THR A 120 8.31 -5.18 12.45
C THR A 120 8.46 -3.68 12.24
N GLN A 121 7.80 -2.85 13.05
CA GLN A 121 7.92 -1.39 12.94
C GLN A 121 9.38 -0.90 13.06
N LYS A 122 10.20 -1.56 13.88
CA LYS A 122 11.64 -1.23 14.01
C LYS A 122 12.41 -1.49 12.72
N GLU A 123 12.15 -2.63 12.08
CA GLU A 123 12.76 -2.95 10.78
C GLU A 123 12.29 -1.98 9.70
N GLN A 124 11.01 -1.62 9.69
CA GLN A 124 10.46 -0.62 8.77
C GLN A 124 11.14 0.74 8.95
N ILE A 125 11.24 1.24 10.19
CA ILE A 125 11.94 2.50 10.51
C ILE A 125 13.38 2.44 10.00
N ARG A 126 14.10 1.35 10.29
CA ARG A 126 15.48 1.17 9.84
C ARG A 126 15.61 1.25 8.32
N ILE A 127 14.76 0.52 7.58
CA ILE A 127 14.81 0.48 6.11
C ILE A 127 14.44 1.82 5.50
N ILE A 128 13.44 2.51 6.06
CA ILE A 128 13.06 3.87 5.62
C ILE A 128 14.23 4.83 5.81
N MET A 129 14.86 4.81 6.99
CA MET A 129 15.95 5.74 7.28
C MET A 129 17.27 5.39 6.58
N GLN A 130 17.46 4.13 6.16
CA GLN A 130 18.64 3.69 5.42
C GLN A 130 18.74 4.35 4.03
N GLU A 131 17.61 4.58 3.37
CA GLU A 131 17.54 5.20 2.04
C GLU A 131 17.15 6.69 2.10
N ALA A 132 17.05 7.26 3.31
CA ALA A 132 16.90 8.68 3.55
C ALA A 132 18.27 9.40 3.51
N PRO A 133 18.31 10.72 3.28
CA PRO A 133 19.55 11.49 3.38
C PRO A 133 20.21 11.32 4.74
N THR A 134 21.52 11.09 4.77
CA THR A 134 22.28 10.87 6.03
C THR A 134 22.16 12.04 6.99
N ALA A 135 22.02 13.26 6.48
CA ALA A 135 21.80 14.50 7.23
C ALA A 135 20.55 14.47 8.12
N TRP A 136 19.55 13.63 7.81
CA TRP A 136 18.33 13.50 8.62
C TRP A 136 18.58 12.80 9.95
N THR A 137 19.57 11.90 10.02
CA THR A 137 19.84 11.07 11.21
C THR A 137 20.03 11.87 12.50
N PRO A 138 20.90 12.90 12.56
CA PRO A 138 21.08 13.71 13.77
C PRO A 138 19.84 14.53 14.16
N ILE A 139 18.98 14.87 13.19
CA ILE A 139 17.77 15.69 13.40
C ILE A 139 16.61 14.82 13.91
N VAL A 140 16.33 13.72 13.21
CA VAL A 140 15.20 12.82 13.48
C VAL A 140 15.50 11.86 14.63
N GLN A 141 16.76 11.47 14.80
CA GLN A 141 17.23 10.54 15.81
C GLN A 141 16.41 9.23 15.85
N PRO A 142 16.38 8.47 14.74
CA PRO A 142 15.47 7.33 14.56
C PRO A 142 15.66 6.21 15.59
N GLN A 143 16.82 6.14 16.26
CA GLN A 143 17.07 5.21 17.37
C GLN A 143 16.11 5.41 18.56
N PHE A 144 15.53 6.59 18.71
CA PHE A 144 14.56 6.89 19.77
C PHE A 144 13.11 6.64 19.34
N CYS A 145 12.85 6.43 18.04
CA CYS A 145 11.54 6.07 17.51
C CYS A 145 11.31 4.56 17.71
N LYS A 146 10.44 4.20 18.66
CA LYS A 146 9.99 2.83 18.92
C LYS A 146 8.81 2.44 18.04
N THR A 147 8.03 3.41 17.59
CA THR A 147 6.85 3.20 16.73
C THR A 147 6.93 3.98 15.42
N MET A 148 6.22 3.51 14.41
CA MET A 148 6.12 4.21 13.13
C MET A 148 5.48 5.59 13.29
N VAL A 149 4.54 5.73 14.23
CA VAL A 149 3.88 7.01 14.53
C VAL A 149 4.86 8.03 15.11
N GLU A 150 5.78 7.60 15.99
CA GLU A 150 6.83 8.46 16.52
C GLU A 150 7.77 8.95 15.42
N LEU A 151 8.16 8.07 14.48
CA LEU A 151 8.96 8.48 13.32
C LEU A 151 8.21 9.51 12.46
N GLN A 152 6.93 9.24 12.14
CA GLN A 152 6.10 10.13 11.34
C GLN A 152 5.96 11.52 11.99
N ASN A 153 5.75 11.56 13.31
CA ASN A 153 5.66 12.82 14.07
C ASN A 153 6.99 13.58 14.08
N ALA A 154 8.11 12.89 14.26
CA ALA A 154 9.44 13.51 14.24
C ALA A 154 9.77 14.10 12.86
N ILE A 155 9.46 13.36 11.79
CA ILE A 155 9.66 13.83 10.41
C ILE A 155 8.78 15.05 10.11
N ALA A 156 7.50 15.01 10.49
CA ALA A 156 6.58 16.12 10.29
C ALA A 156 7.01 17.37 11.08
N TYR A 157 7.43 17.20 12.34
CA TYR A 157 7.89 18.29 13.19
C TYR A 157 9.15 18.98 12.65
N HIS A 158 10.02 18.24 11.99
CA HIS A 158 11.28 18.75 11.43
C HIS A 158 11.24 18.93 9.90
N GLU A 159 10.08 18.87 9.26
CA GLU A 159 9.97 18.78 7.79
C GLU A 159 10.74 19.87 7.05
N GLU A 160 10.65 21.12 7.51
CA GLU A 160 11.39 22.26 6.93
C GLU A 160 12.90 22.07 7.00
N ASN A 161 13.42 21.52 8.10
CA ASN A 161 14.87 21.28 8.29
C ASN A 161 15.38 20.04 7.53
N LEU A 162 14.48 19.25 6.92
CA LEU A 162 14.80 18.00 6.22
C LEU A 162 14.75 18.15 4.70
N VAL A 163 14.31 19.32 4.19
CA VAL A 163 14.16 19.64 2.76
C VAL A 163 15.48 20.06 2.10
N ASP A 164 16.45 20.47 2.91
CA ASP A 164 17.77 20.99 2.52
C ASP A 164 18.80 19.90 2.21
#